data_AF-A0A963RMP8-F1
#
_entry.id   AF-A0A963RMP8-F1
#
_cell.length_a   1.000
_cell.length_b   1.000
_cell.length_c   1.000
_cell.angle_alpha   90.00
_cell.angle_beta   90.00
_cell.angle_gamma   90.00
#
_symmetry.space_group_name_H-M   'P 1'
#
loop_
_entity.id
_entity.type
_entity.pdbx_description
1 polymer ?
#
loop_
_entity_poly.entity_id
_entity_poly.type
_entity_poly.pdbx_seq_one_letter_code
_entity_poly.pdbx_strand_id
1 'polypeptide(L)'
;MTTPASTNNPAGNKASAESEPLSLNYLLLASPLGTLRLWSNGRQLVQIEFGDRKAVPEGSRQQGDAVLQRGGEQLQEYFAGTRRRFDLPLAPQGTAFQQSVWRALAEIPWGQWRSYADIARAISR
;
A
#
# COMPACT_ATOMS: atom_id res chain seq x y z
N MET A 1 18.06 26.20 36.57
CA MET A 1 16.62 26.01 36.40
C MET A 1 16.32 26.10 34.91
N THR A 2 15.77 25.16 34.16
CA THR A 2 15.39 23.74 34.33
C THR A 2 15.20 23.24 32.90
N THR A 3 15.97 22.21 32.52
CA THR A 3 15.66 21.07 31.62
C THR A 3 15.13 21.30 30.18
N PRO A 4 15.65 20.52 29.19
CA PRO A 4 15.34 20.61 27.75
C PRO A 4 14.28 19.57 27.31
N ALA A 5 13.74 19.71 26.08
CA ALA A 5 13.19 18.60 25.30
C ALA A 5 12.87 19.03 23.85
N SER A 6 13.65 18.57 22.89
CA SER A 6 13.08 18.20 21.59
C SER A 6 13.80 16.95 21.13
N THR A 7 13.20 15.83 21.52
CA THR A 7 13.66 14.48 21.30
C THR A 7 13.66 14.18 19.81
N ASN A 8 14.88 14.03 19.31
CA ASN A 8 15.33 13.19 18.21
C ASN A 8 14.27 12.17 17.75
N ASN A 9 13.81 12.32 16.50
CA ASN A 9 13.02 11.32 15.81
C ASN A 9 14.00 10.34 15.13
N PRO A 10 14.15 9.08 15.58
CA PRO A 10 15.06 8.17 14.92
C PRO A 10 14.45 7.74 13.59
N ALA A 11 15.05 8.26 12.52
CA ALA A 11 15.14 7.58 11.25
C ALA A 11 15.65 6.15 11.46
N GLY A 12 15.07 5.21 10.72
CA GLY A 12 15.65 3.89 10.55
C GLY A 12 14.75 2.76 11.05
N ASN A 13 13.71 2.46 10.29
CA ASN A 13 13.41 1.05 10.10
C ASN A 13 14.15 0.59 8.85
N LYS A 14 15.38 0.11 9.07
CA LYS A 14 16.06 -0.81 8.16
C LYS A 14 15.16 -2.03 8.04
N ALA A 15 14.39 -2.12 6.95
CA ALA A 15 13.95 -3.41 6.46
C ALA A 15 15.16 -4.04 5.76
N SER A 16 15.98 -4.75 6.54
CA SER A 16 16.87 -5.77 6.01
C SER A 16 15.99 -6.86 5.39
N ALA A 17 15.80 -6.76 4.09
CA ALA A 17 15.47 -7.87 3.23
C ALA A 17 16.43 -7.78 2.05
N GLU A 18 17.59 -8.43 2.19
CA GLU A 18 18.37 -8.87 1.04
C GLU A 18 17.47 -9.83 0.26
N SER A 19 16.75 -9.31 -0.71
CA SER A 19 15.94 -10.08 -1.65
C SER A 19 16.48 -9.73 -3.02
N GLU A 20 17.00 -10.74 -3.72
CA GLU A 20 17.25 -10.75 -5.17
C GLU A 20 16.34 -9.75 -5.88
N PRO A 21 16.84 -8.92 -6.82
CA PRO A 21 16.03 -7.87 -7.44
C PRO A 21 14.81 -8.50 -8.11
N LEU A 22 13.69 -8.47 -7.38
CA LEU A 22 12.40 -8.91 -7.88
C LEU A 22 12.08 -7.93 -8.99
N SER A 23 12.13 -8.41 -10.23
CA SER A 23 11.67 -7.65 -11.38
C SER A 23 10.18 -7.37 -11.19
N LEU A 24 9.86 -6.19 -10.68
CA LEU A 24 8.48 -5.76 -10.49
C LEU A 24 7.98 -5.11 -11.77
N ASN A 25 6.72 -5.37 -12.09
CA ASN A 25 6.01 -4.59 -13.07
C ASN A 25 5.33 -3.41 -12.37
N TYR A 26 5.21 -2.29 -13.07
CA TYR A 26 4.43 -1.16 -12.57
C TYR A 26 3.61 -0.47 -13.65
N LEU A 27 2.52 0.15 -13.21
CA LEU A 27 1.60 0.94 -14.01
C LEU A 27 1.40 2.31 -13.33
N LEU A 28 1.39 3.37 -14.13
CA LEU A 28 0.97 4.70 -13.71
C LEU A 28 -0.50 4.90 -14.08
N LEU A 29 -1.30 5.30 -13.10
CA LEU A 29 -2.74 5.52 -13.25
C LEU A 29 -3.06 6.96 -12.85
N ALA A 30 -3.66 7.72 -13.75
CA ALA A 30 -4.24 9.01 -13.40
C ALA A 30 -5.51 8.81 -12.55
N SER A 31 -5.64 9.57 -11.46
CA SER A 31 -6.81 9.53 -10.59
C SER A 31 -7.20 10.94 -10.10
N PRO A 32 -8.41 11.13 -9.54
CA PRO A 32 -8.79 12.39 -8.90
C PRO A 32 -7.86 12.82 -7.75
N LEU A 33 -7.07 11.90 -7.20
CA LEU A 33 -6.08 12.15 -6.14
C LEU A 33 -4.67 12.39 -6.69
N GLY A 34 -4.52 12.57 -8.01
CA GLY A 34 -3.25 12.63 -8.72
C GLY A 34 -2.81 11.26 -9.24
N THR A 35 -1.56 11.18 -9.69
CA THR A 35 -1.00 9.92 -10.23
C THR A 35 -0.84 8.89 -9.13
N LEU A 36 -1.38 7.69 -9.35
CA LEU A 36 -1.12 6.50 -8.56
C LEU A 36 -0.13 5.61 -9.31
N ARG A 37 0.83 5.04 -8.59
CA ARG A 37 1.71 4.00 -9.10
C ARG A 37 1.34 2.67 -8.45
N LEU A 38 1.01 1.69 -9.28
CA LEU A 38 0.69 0.33 -8.87
C LEU A 38 1.89 -0.57 -9.18
N TRP A 39 2.22 -1.46 -8.25
CA TRP A 39 3.34 -2.41 -8.37
C TRP A 39 2.83 -3.85 -8.28
N SER A 40 3.34 -4.72 -9.15
CA SER A 40 3.05 -6.14 -9.14
C SER A 40 4.31 -6.99 -9.26
N ASN A 41 4.27 -8.17 -8.65
CA ASN A 41 5.24 -9.24 -8.84
C ASN A 41 4.85 -10.18 -10.01
N GLY A 42 3.93 -9.76 -10.89
CA GLY A 42 3.39 -10.54 -12.00
C GLY A 42 2.21 -11.44 -11.65
N ARG A 43 1.91 -11.64 -10.37
CA ARG A 43 0.77 -12.47 -9.89
C ARG A 43 -0.13 -11.77 -8.90
N GLN A 44 0.41 -10.83 -8.13
CA GLN A 44 -0.28 -10.17 -7.04
C GLN A 44 0.09 -8.68 -7.02
N LEU A 45 -0.83 -7.84 -6.57
CA LEU A 45 -0.58 -6.44 -6.31
C LEU A 45 0.17 -6.34 -4.98
N VAL A 46 1.36 -5.74 -5.00
CA VAL A 46 2.22 -5.67 -3.81
C VAL A 46 2.20 -4.29 -3.17
N GLN A 47 1.97 -3.23 -3.96
CA GLN A 47 1.99 -1.86 -3.47
C GLN A 47 1.19 -0.92 -4.39
N ILE A 48 0.51 0.05 -3.78
CA ILE A 48 -0.01 1.25 -4.44
C ILE A 48 0.58 2.46 -3.72
N GLU A 49 1.04 3.45 -4.46
CA GLU A 49 1.56 4.69 -3.89
C GLU A 49 1.15 5.92 -4.68
N PHE A 50 1.09 7.07 -4.00
CA PHE A 50 0.86 8.36 -4.63
C PHE A 50 2.14 8.90 -5.26
N GLY A 51 1.99 9.44 -6.47
CA GLY A 51 3.03 10.12 -7.22
C GLY A 51 3.92 9.20 -8.05
N ASP A 52 4.83 9.84 -8.77
CA ASP A 52 5.84 9.24 -9.64
C ASP A 52 7.27 9.36 -9.06
N ARG A 53 7.39 9.90 -7.84
CA ARG A 53 8.65 10.40 -7.28
C ARG A 53 9.56 9.35 -6.64
N LYS A 54 9.08 8.15 -6.31
CA LYS A 54 9.98 7.12 -5.78
C LYS A 54 10.87 6.57 -6.88
N ALA A 55 12.14 6.35 -6.52
CA ALA A 55 13.08 5.62 -7.37
C ALA A 55 12.45 4.28 -7.80
N VAL A 56 12.51 4.00 -9.09
CA VAL A 56 12.08 2.72 -9.64
C VAL A 56 13.16 1.70 -9.26
N PRO A 57 12.82 0.61 -8.55
CA PRO A 57 13.80 -0.42 -8.21
C PRO A 57 14.44 -0.98 -9.47
N GLU A 58 15.73 -1.27 -9.41
CA GLU A 58 16.48 -1.82 -10.53
C GLU A 58 15.83 -3.11 -11.06
N GLY A 59 15.78 -3.27 -12.38
CA GLY A 59 15.13 -4.40 -13.03
C GLY A 59 13.59 -4.33 -13.10
N SER A 60 12.97 -3.30 -12.52
CA SER A 60 11.52 -3.10 -12.66
C SER A 60 11.14 -2.58 -14.04
N ARG A 61 9.95 -2.97 -14.53
CA ARG A 61 9.46 -2.64 -15.87
C ARG A 61 8.15 -1.89 -15.80
N GLN A 62 8.03 -0.82 -16.59
CA GLN A 62 6.75 -0.13 -16.78
C GLN A 62 5.88 -0.94 -17.75
N GLN A 63 5.29 -2.02 -17.24
CA GLN A 63 4.52 -2.97 -18.02
C GLN A 63 3.23 -3.29 -17.29
N GLY A 64 2.09 -3.08 -17.94
CA GLY A 64 0.79 -3.49 -17.40
C GLY A 64 0.61 -5.00 -17.56
N ASP A 65 0.79 -5.76 -16.48
CA ASP A 65 0.34 -7.15 -16.43
C ASP A 65 -1.16 -7.25 -16.10
N ALA A 66 -1.70 -8.47 -16.16
CA ALA A 66 -3.12 -8.70 -15.93
C ALA A 66 -3.61 -8.21 -14.55
N VAL A 67 -2.74 -8.21 -13.53
CA VAL A 67 -3.09 -7.77 -12.18
C VAL A 67 -3.11 -6.25 -12.11
N LEU A 68 -2.13 -5.59 -12.73
CA LEU A 68 -2.06 -4.14 -12.81
C LEU A 68 -3.21 -3.56 -13.65
N GLN A 69 -3.56 -4.20 -14.76
CA GLN A 69 -4.69 -3.80 -15.59
C GLN A 69 -6.01 -3.90 -14.82
N ARG A 70 -6.30 -5.05 -14.21
CA ARG A 70 -7.49 -5.23 -13.35
C ARG A 70 -7.47 -4.26 -12.18
N GLY A 71 -6.31 -4.04 -11.56
CA GLY A 71 -6.16 -3.07 -10.47
C GLY A 71 -6.48 -1.65 -10.90
N GLY A 72 -5.98 -1.25 -12.07
CA GLY A 72 -6.27 0.05 -12.68
C GLY A 72 -7.76 0.24 -12.98
N GLU A 73 -8.40 -0.75 -13.60
CA GLU A 73 -9.84 -0.75 -13.90
C GLU A 73 -10.67 -0.61 -12.62
N GLN A 74 -10.41 -1.43 -11.60
CA GLN A 74 -11.17 -1.38 -10.35
C GLN A 74 -10.99 -0.05 -9.61
N LEU A 75 -9.80 0.56 -9.66
CA LEU A 75 -9.58 1.89 -9.11
C LEU A 75 -10.36 2.96 -9.87
N GLN A 76 -10.40 2.89 -11.20
CA GLN A 76 -11.20 3.81 -12.01
C GLN A 76 -12.69 3.69 -11.67
N GLU A 77 -13.23 2.47 -11.57
CA GLU A 77 -14.60 2.21 -11.14
C GLU A 77 -14.88 2.73 -9.72
N TYR A 78 -13.90 2.57 -8.81
CA TYR A 78 -14.00 3.09 -7.45
C TYR A 78 -14.11 4.62 -7.44
N PHE A 79 -13.24 5.31 -8.19
CA PHE A 79 -13.29 6.76 -8.31
C PHE A 79 -14.53 7.28 -9.05
N ALA A 80 -15.08 6.48 -9.96
CA ALA A 80 -16.38 6.76 -10.60
C ALA A 80 -17.58 6.46 -9.69
N GLY A 81 -17.37 5.84 -8.52
CA GLY A 81 -18.41 5.48 -7.57
C GLY A 81 -19.22 4.23 -7.94
N THR A 82 -18.85 3.51 -9.00
CA THR A 82 -19.54 2.29 -9.48
C THR A 82 -19.05 1.02 -8.77
N ARG A 83 -17.89 1.07 -8.11
CA ARG A 83 -17.33 -0.02 -7.29
C ARG A 83 -17.16 0.38 -5.84
N ARG A 84 -17.49 -0.55 -4.94
CA ARG A 84 -17.24 -0.42 -3.48
C ARG A 84 -16.44 -1.57 -2.88
N ARG A 85 -16.20 -2.64 -3.64
CA ARG A 85 -15.41 -3.82 -3.20
C ARG A 85 -14.34 -4.13 -4.22
N PHE A 86 -13.14 -4.38 -3.74
CA PHE A 86 -12.02 -4.80 -4.57
C PHE A 86 -11.91 -6.33 -4.56
N ASP A 87 -11.61 -6.88 -5.73
CA ASP A 87 -11.35 -8.31 -5.91
C ASP A 87 -10.03 -8.44 -6.67
N LEU A 88 -8.94 -8.39 -5.92
CA LEU A 88 -7.58 -8.41 -6.44
C LEU A 88 -6.72 -9.30 -5.55
N PRO A 89 -5.81 -10.10 -6.12
CA PRO A 89 -4.85 -10.84 -5.34
C PRO A 89 -3.81 -9.88 -4.74
N LEU A 90 -3.81 -9.72 -3.42
CA LEU A 90 -2.89 -8.82 -2.70
C LEU A 90 -1.76 -9.60 -2.02
N ALA A 91 -0.55 -9.06 -2.09
CA ALA A 91 0.62 -9.57 -1.35
C ALA A 91 1.41 -8.40 -0.72
N PRO A 92 0.82 -7.66 0.24
CA PRO A 92 1.51 -6.57 0.89
C PRO A 92 2.67 -7.10 1.74
N GLN A 93 3.85 -6.52 1.58
CA GLN A 93 5.03 -6.90 2.36
C GLN A 93 5.14 -6.08 3.64
N GLY A 94 5.21 -6.73 4.79
CA GLY A 94 5.35 -6.09 6.10
C GLY A 94 5.46 -7.08 7.25
N THR A 95 5.71 -6.56 8.45
CA THR A 95 5.81 -7.38 9.67
C THR A 95 4.47 -8.06 10.00
N ALA A 96 4.50 -9.11 10.83
CA ALA A 96 3.29 -9.79 11.30
C ALA A 96 2.30 -8.81 11.96
N PHE A 97 2.81 -7.80 12.67
CA PHE A 97 2.01 -6.73 13.24
C PHE A 97 1.34 -5.87 12.15
N GLN A 98 2.09 -5.39 11.16
CA GLN A 98 1.53 -4.61 10.05
C GLN A 98 0.45 -5.40 9.29
N GLN A 99 0.69 -6.68 9.03
CA GLN A 99 -0.29 -7.56 8.39
C GLN A 99 -1.56 -7.75 9.23
N SER A 100 -1.44 -7.82 10.56
CA SER A 100 -2.61 -7.87 11.45
C SER A 100 -3.44 -6.59 11.38
N VAL A 101 -2.78 -5.43 11.34
CA VAL A 101 -3.43 -4.12 11.20
C VAL A 101 -4.12 -4.03 9.84
N TRP A 102 -3.45 -4.40 8.75
CA TRP A 102 -4.04 -4.36 7.40
C TRP A 102 -5.26 -5.27 7.26
N ARG A 103 -5.26 -6.45 7.88
CA ARG A 103 -6.45 -7.32 7.92
C ARG A 103 -7.61 -6.63 8.63
N ALA A 104 -7.38 -6.03 9.81
CA ALA A 104 -8.42 -5.29 10.51
C ALA A 104 -8.93 -4.06 9.73
N LEU A 105 -8.05 -3.36 9.01
CA LEU A 105 -8.44 -2.24 8.15
C LEU A 105 -9.29 -2.70 6.95
N ALA A 106 -8.99 -3.87 6.37
CA ALA A 106 -9.75 -4.42 5.24
C ALA A 106 -11.19 -4.82 5.60
N GLU A 107 -11.48 -5.03 6.90
CA GLU A 107 -12.82 -5.35 7.39
C GLU A 107 -13.72 -4.11 7.56
N ILE A 108 -13.17 -2.89 7.47
CA ILE A 108 -13.95 -1.66 7.58
C ILE A 108 -14.86 -1.52 6.35
N PRO A 109 -16.20 -1.48 6.52
CA PRO A 109 -17.09 -1.30 5.38
C PRO A 109 -16.90 0.06 4.73
N TRP A 110 -17.18 0.13 3.43
CA TRP A 110 -17.15 1.40 2.70
C TRP A 110 -18.03 2.48 3.37
N GLY A 111 -17.51 3.69 3.49
CA GLY A 111 -18.19 4.82 4.13
C GLY A 111 -18.24 4.76 5.66
N GLN A 112 -17.62 3.75 6.27
CA GLN A 112 -17.48 3.65 7.72
C GLN A 112 -16.08 4.05 8.17
N TRP A 113 -15.97 4.48 9.42
CA TRP A 113 -14.70 4.79 10.05
C TRP A 113 -14.49 3.92 11.29
N ARG A 114 -13.23 3.80 11.70
CA ARG A 114 -12.80 3.18 12.96
C ARG A 114 -11.74 4.07 13.59
N SER A 115 -11.75 4.17 14.91
CA SER A 115 -10.67 4.82 15.64
C SER A 115 -9.45 3.90 15.74
N TYR A 116 -8.28 4.48 16.01
CA TYR A 116 -7.08 3.69 16.32
C TYR A 116 -7.30 2.73 17.50
N ALA A 117 -8.07 3.14 18.51
CA ALA A 117 -8.41 2.30 19.65
C ALA A 117 -9.32 1.12 19.25
N ASP A 118 -10.19 1.28 18.25
CA ASP A 118 -11.00 0.17 17.72
C ASP A 118 -10.10 -0.86 17.01
N ILE A 119 -9.13 -0.38 16.22
CA ILE A 119 -8.18 -1.26 15.52
C ILE A 119 -7.28 -1.99 16.52
N ALA A 120 -6.76 -1.30 17.53
CA ALA A 120 -5.96 -1.92 18.60
C ALA A 120 -6.74 -3.04 19.29
N ARG A 121 -8.00 -2.78 19.67
CA ARG A 121 -8.91 -3.79 20.24
C ARG A 121 -9.15 -4.96 19.29
N ALA A 122 -9.37 -4.70 18.00
CA ALA A 122 -9.58 -5.75 17.00
C ALA A 122 -8.36 -6.68 16.84
N ILE A 123 -7.14 -6.16 16.99
CA ILE A 123 -5.90 -6.95 16.94
C ILE A 123 -5.42 -7.42 18.32
N SER A 124 -6.28 -7.32 19.35
CA SER A 124 -6.01 -7.74 20.74
C SER A 124 -4.78 -7.06 21.36
N ARG A 125 -4.71 -5.73 21.24
CA ARG A 125 -3.66 -4.88 21.81
C ARG A 125 -4.23 -3.71 22.58
#